data_AF-A0A0L6J9R0-F1
#
_entry.id   AF-A0A0L6J9R0-F1
#
_cell.length_a   1.000
_cell.length_b   1.000
_cell.length_c   1.000
_cell.angle_alpha   90.00
_cell.angle_beta   90.00
_cell.angle_gamma   90.00
#
_symmetry.space_group_name_H-M   'P 1'
#
loop_
_entity.id
_entity.type
_entity.pdbx_description
1 polymer ?
#
loop_
_entity_poly.entity_id
_entity_poly.type
_entity_poly.pdbx_seq_one_letter_code
_entity_poly.pdbx_strand_id
1 'polypeptide(L)'
;MSAGGPPGPGLIPAILAGLTLRGSGLLNGRPTRGTPANAPNDPDGPGYETRDVSVRNTALVMAGLALAVLTVIGTMVWLMGAFSASQRRSLPPLTRQQTAPLTPPPPNLQADPYADLDRQRAGAAAQVSGYGYSDPARTRARIPVDRAMELIVGRSLDAPER
;
A
#
# COMPACT_ATOMS: atom_id res chain seq x y z
N MET A 1 -31.73 -8.48 56.42
CA MET A 1 -31.18 -7.73 55.28
C MET A 1 -29.66 -7.72 55.41
N SER A 2 -28.98 -8.58 54.64
CA SER A 2 -27.53 -8.70 54.64
C SER A 2 -27.09 -8.64 53.18
N ALA A 3 -26.36 -7.59 52.81
CA ALA A 3 -25.87 -7.37 51.45
C ALA A 3 -24.34 -7.45 51.50
N GLY A 4 -23.78 -8.52 50.94
CA GLY A 4 -22.36 -8.72 50.74
C GLY A 4 -22.13 -9.40 49.40
N GLY A 5 -21.98 -8.60 48.34
CA GLY A 5 -21.55 -9.04 47.02
C GLY A 5 -20.08 -8.66 46.77
N PRO A 6 -19.31 -9.46 46.03
CA PRO A 6 -17.86 -9.30 45.89
C PRO A 6 -17.47 -8.09 45.03
N PRO A 7 -16.31 -7.45 45.29
CA PRO A 7 -15.82 -6.37 44.44
C PRO A 7 -15.37 -6.90 43.06
N GLY A 8 -15.82 -6.24 42.00
CA GLY A 8 -15.37 -6.50 40.63
C GLY A 8 -13.91 -6.07 40.37
N PRO A 9 -13.27 -6.56 39.30
CA PRO A 9 -11.87 -6.28 39.00
C PRO A 9 -11.69 -4.84 38.50
N GLY A 10 -11.38 -3.93 39.43
CA GLY A 10 -11.00 -2.55 39.15
C GLY A 10 -9.56 -2.44 38.67
N LEU A 11 -9.43 -2.13 37.38
CA LEU A 11 -8.41 -1.30 36.71
C LEU A 11 -7.13 -0.95 37.51
N ILE A 12 -6.02 -1.51 37.03
CA ILE A 12 -4.63 -1.18 37.39
C ILE A 12 -4.32 0.28 37.00
N PRO A 13 -3.95 1.19 37.92
CA PRO A 13 -3.24 2.39 37.54
C PRO A 13 -1.74 2.06 37.37
N ALA A 14 -1.26 2.30 36.15
CA ALA A 14 0.14 2.28 35.79
C ALA A 14 0.91 3.34 36.61
N ILE A 15 1.52 2.91 37.72
CA ILE A 15 2.53 3.72 38.41
C ILE A 15 3.85 3.51 37.68
N LEU A 16 4.13 4.48 36.81
CA LEU A 16 5.45 5.00 36.44
C LEU A 16 6.63 4.23 37.08
N ALA A 17 7.16 3.24 36.37
CA ALA A 17 8.43 2.60 36.69
C ALA A 17 9.60 3.53 36.31
N GLY A 18 9.70 4.67 37.00
CA GLY A 18 10.83 5.59 36.93
C GLY A 18 11.85 5.30 38.03
N LEU A 19 12.36 4.05 38.14
CA LEU A 19 13.40 3.76 39.13
C LEU A 19 14.15 2.43 38.91
N THR A 20 14.81 2.25 37.77
CA THR A 20 15.85 1.21 37.64
C THR A 20 17.06 1.69 36.84
N LEU A 21 17.78 2.67 37.40
CA LEU A 21 19.22 2.76 37.15
C LEU A 21 19.98 3.25 38.39
N ARG A 22 19.75 2.56 39.52
CA ARG A 22 20.64 2.60 40.68
C ARG A 22 21.25 1.22 40.85
N GLY A 23 22.35 0.96 40.15
CA GLY A 23 23.04 -0.32 40.29
C GLY A 23 23.99 -0.65 39.16
N SER A 24 25.02 0.17 38.95
CA SER A 24 26.20 -0.25 38.18
C SER A 24 27.39 0.55 38.72
N GLY A 25 28.15 -0.06 39.62
CA GLY A 25 29.28 0.54 40.33
C GLY A 25 30.48 0.83 39.43
N LEU A 26 30.42 1.92 38.67
CA LEU A 26 31.57 2.52 37.99
C LEU A 26 31.95 3.89 38.56
N LEU A 27 31.29 4.36 39.62
CA LEU A 27 31.66 5.59 40.34
C LEU A 27 32.66 5.29 41.45
N ASN A 28 33.90 4.98 41.07
CA ASN A 28 35.06 5.18 41.96
C ASN A 28 36.01 6.18 41.29
N GLY A 29 35.58 7.44 41.30
CA GLY A 29 36.38 8.61 40.95
C GLY A 29 35.83 9.78 41.74
N ARG A 30 36.61 10.29 42.70
CA ARG A 30 36.26 11.49 43.48
C ARG A 30 35.81 12.61 42.52
N PRO A 31 34.72 13.35 42.78
CA PRO A 31 34.47 14.58 42.05
C PRO A 31 35.56 15.57 42.48
N THR A 32 36.57 15.78 41.63
CA THR A 32 37.38 16.99 41.70
C THR A 32 36.41 18.16 41.56
N ARG A 33 36.33 19.01 42.58
CA ARG A 33 35.60 20.28 42.57
C ARG A 33 35.89 20.96 41.22
N GLY A 34 34.90 20.95 40.34
CA GLY A 34 35.04 21.48 38.99
C GLY A 34 35.28 22.97 39.04
N THR A 35 36.31 23.41 38.33
CA THR A 35 36.47 24.80 37.90
C THR A 35 35.15 25.26 37.26
N PRO A 36 34.61 26.45 37.60
CA PRO A 36 33.36 26.94 37.02
C PRO A 36 33.44 26.95 35.50
N ALA A 37 32.34 26.63 34.82
CA ALA A 37 32.25 26.53 33.36
C ALA A 37 32.60 27.83 32.58
N ASN A 38 32.86 28.93 33.30
CA ASN A 38 33.30 30.23 32.77
C ASN A 38 34.65 30.68 33.36
N ALA A 39 35.52 29.77 33.76
CA ALA A 39 36.89 30.15 34.07
C ALA A 39 37.58 30.65 32.79
N PRO A 40 38.37 31.74 32.85
CA PRO A 40 39.18 32.18 31.72
C PRO A 40 40.02 31.00 31.21
N ASN A 41 39.97 30.74 29.90
CA ASN A 41 40.86 29.77 29.28
C ASN A 41 42.30 30.17 29.62
N ASP A 42 43.09 29.22 30.09
CA ASP A 42 44.51 29.44 30.34
C ASP A 42 45.18 29.92 29.05
N PRO A 43 45.69 31.17 28.97
CA PRO A 43 46.25 31.72 27.74
C PRO A 43 47.48 30.95 27.25
N ASP A 44 48.12 30.16 28.12
CA ASP A 44 49.28 29.32 27.82
C ASP A 44 48.89 27.84 27.59
N GLY A 45 47.60 27.50 27.71
CA GLY A 45 47.09 26.16 27.43
C GLY A 45 46.96 25.90 25.92
N PRO A 46 47.12 24.65 25.46
CA PRO A 46 46.81 24.32 24.08
C PRO A 46 45.33 24.65 23.81
N GLY A 47 45.08 25.55 22.86
CA GLY A 47 43.72 25.97 22.46
C GLY A 47 42.89 24.89 21.75
N TYR A 48 43.21 23.61 21.96
CA TYR A 48 42.60 22.44 21.34
C TYR A 48 42.52 21.27 22.33
N GLU A 49 41.61 20.33 22.07
CA GLU A 49 41.45 19.14 22.89
C GLU A 49 42.63 18.16 22.70
N THR A 50 43.29 17.81 23.80
CA THR A 50 44.52 16.98 23.80
C THR A 50 44.25 15.48 23.96
N ARG A 51 42.97 15.08 24.07
CA ARG A 51 42.56 13.70 24.30
C ARG A 51 41.64 13.21 23.19
N ASP A 52 42.00 12.10 22.57
CA ASP A 52 41.18 11.48 21.54
C ASP A 52 39.91 10.84 22.13
N VAL A 53 38.84 10.85 21.33
CA VAL A 53 37.60 10.15 21.63
C VAL A 53 37.88 8.64 21.71
N SER A 54 37.47 8.02 22.81
CA SER A 54 37.64 6.58 22.99
C SER A 54 36.69 5.79 22.07
N VAL A 55 37.26 5.18 21.02
CA VAL A 55 36.53 4.37 20.03
C VAL A 55 35.62 3.32 20.68
N ARG A 56 36.11 2.65 21.73
CA ARG A 56 35.36 1.62 22.46
C ARG A 56 34.07 2.16 23.09
N ASN A 57 34.13 3.31 23.76
CA ASN A 57 32.94 3.86 24.42
C ASN A 57 31.96 4.40 23.38
N THR A 58 32.45 5.02 22.31
CA THR A 58 31.61 5.46 21.19
C THR A 58 30.90 4.27 20.54
N ALA A 59 31.61 3.17 20.29
CA ALA A 59 31.01 1.95 19.74
C ALA A 59 29.94 1.36 20.66
N LEU A 60 30.16 1.34 21.98
CA LEU A 60 29.17 0.86 22.95
C LEU A 60 27.92 1.74 22.97
N VAL A 61 28.07 3.07 22.91
CA VAL A 61 26.94 4.01 22.84
C VAL A 61 26.15 3.80 21.54
N MET A 62 26.83 3.66 20.40
CA MET A 62 26.18 3.41 19.11
C MET A 62 25.46 2.06 19.08
N ALA A 63 26.06 1.01 19.65
CA ALA A 63 25.42 -0.30 19.77
C ALA A 63 24.19 -0.25 20.68
N GLY A 64 24.26 0.46 21.81
CA GLY A 64 23.12 0.68 22.69
C GLY A 64 21.99 1.44 22.01
N LEU A 65 22.32 2.48 21.23
CA LEU A 65 21.34 3.25 20.46
C LEU A 65 20.68 2.39 19.37
N ALA A 66 21.46 1.61 18.63
CA ALA A 66 20.94 0.68 17.63
C ALA A 66 20.00 -0.36 18.26
N LEU A 67 20.38 -0.94 19.40
CA LEU A 67 19.55 -1.90 20.12
C LEU A 67 18.25 -1.28 20.62
N ALA A 68 18.27 -0.03 21.10
CA ALA A 68 17.07 0.69 21.52
C ALA A 68 16.11 0.89 20.35
N VAL A 69 16.61 1.33 19.19
CA VAL A 69 15.81 1.51 17.97
C VAL A 69 15.21 0.18 17.52
N LEU A 70 16.00 -0.89 17.48
CA LEU A 70 15.53 -2.22 17.11
C LEU A 70 14.47 -2.75 18.08
N THR A 71 14.64 -2.50 19.38
CA THR A 71 13.66 -2.88 20.39
C THR A 71 12.33 -2.16 20.16
N VAL A 72 12.35 -0.86 19.84
CA VAL A 72 11.15 -0.07 19.56
C VAL A 72 10.45 -0.58 18.30
N ILE A 73 11.20 -0.79 17.21
CA ILE A 73 10.62 -1.33 15.97
C ILE A 73 10.05 -2.73 16.20
N GLY A 74 10.79 -3.60 16.89
CA GLY A 74 10.38 -4.97 17.20
C GLY A 74 9.10 -5.01 18.04
N THR A 75 9.01 -4.17 19.07
CA THR A 75 7.79 -4.05 19.89
C THR A 75 6.62 -3.52 19.08
N MET A 76 6.82 -2.51 18.23
CA MET A 76 5.76 -1.98 17.35
C MET A 76 5.20 -3.05 16.40
N VAL A 77 6.09 -3.79 15.73
CA VAL A 77 5.71 -4.89 14.83
C VAL A 77 4.99 -6.00 15.60
N TRP A 78 5.50 -6.37 16.77
CA TRP A 78 4.87 -7.37 17.63
C TRP A 78 3.48 -6.94 18.10
N LEU A 79 3.30 -5.69 18.56
CA LEU A 79 1.99 -5.16 18.95
C LEU A 79 1.00 -5.17 17.78
N MET A 80 1.43 -4.72 16.59
CA MET A 80 0.57 -4.70 15.40
C MET A 80 0.14 -6.12 14.99
N GLY A 81 1.05 -7.08 15.04
CA GLY A 81 0.75 -8.49 14.79
C GLY A 81 -0.20 -9.08 15.82
N ALA A 82 0.07 -8.87 17.11
CA ALA A 82 -0.76 -9.37 18.21
C ALA A 82 -2.17 -8.78 18.18
N PHE A 83 -2.28 -7.47 17.95
CA PHE A 83 -3.56 -6.77 17.89
C PHE A 83 -4.38 -7.16 16.66
N SER A 84 -3.76 -7.22 15.47
CA SER A 84 -4.46 -7.65 14.25
C SER A 84 -4.94 -9.10 14.33
N ALA A 85 -4.16 -10.00 14.94
CA ALA A 85 -4.57 -11.38 15.19
C ALA A 85 -5.73 -11.45 16.20
N SER A 86 -5.70 -10.61 17.24
CA SER A 86 -6.79 -10.50 18.22
C SER A 86 -8.07 -9.97 17.57
N GLN A 87 -7.98 -8.90 16.78
CA GLN A 87 -9.12 -8.32 16.07
C GLN A 87 -9.77 -9.31 15.11
N ARG A 88 -8.97 -10.03 14.30
CA ARG A 88 -9.48 -11.07 13.39
C ARG A 88 -10.22 -12.20 14.12
N ARG A 89 -9.82 -12.53 15.36
CA ARG A 89 -10.52 -13.53 16.19
C ARG A 89 -11.82 -12.98 16.80
N SER A 90 -11.89 -11.68 17.07
CA SER A 90 -13.07 -11.02 17.63
C SER A 90 -14.13 -10.65 16.58
N LEU A 91 -13.74 -10.61 15.29
CA LEU A 91 -14.65 -10.31 14.20
C LEU A 91 -15.44 -11.57 13.82
N PRO A 92 -16.78 -11.49 13.70
CA PRO A 92 -17.54 -12.60 13.14
C PRO A 92 -17.08 -12.87 11.70
N PRO A 93 -17.08 -14.14 11.25
CA PRO A 93 -16.75 -14.47 9.87
C PRO A 93 -17.69 -13.72 8.92
N LEU A 94 -17.14 -13.15 7.84
CA LEU A 94 -17.94 -12.44 6.84
C LEU A 94 -18.99 -13.40 6.26
N THR A 95 -20.22 -12.90 6.10
CA THR A 95 -21.27 -13.69 5.47
C THR A 95 -20.98 -13.85 3.99
N ARG A 96 -21.54 -14.90 3.36
CA ARG A 96 -21.44 -15.10 1.91
C ARG A 96 -21.97 -13.88 1.12
N GLN A 97 -22.92 -13.14 1.70
CA GLN A 97 -23.51 -11.96 1.09
C GLN A 97 -22.58 -10.73 1.15
N GLN A 98 -21.72 -10.64 2.16
CA GLN A 98 -20.69 -9.59 2.29
C GLN A 98 -19.45 -9.83 1.40
N THR A 99 -19.24 -11.07 0.98
CA THR A 99 -18.12 -11.48 0.12
C THR A 99 -18.54 -11.76 -1.33
N ALA A 100 -19.84 -11.65 -1.62
CA ALA A 100 -20.36 -11.86 -2.95
C ALA A 100 -19.84 -10.77 -3.90
N PRO A 101 -19.35 -11.13 -5.10
CA PRO A 101 -19.07 -10.17 -6.15
C PRO A 101 -20.35 -9.39 -6.50
N LEU A 102 -20.40 -8.11 -6.14
CA LEU A 102 -21.49 -7.22 -6.50
C LEU A 102 -21.26 -6.76 -7.94
N THR A 103 -21.98 -7.36 -8.88
CA THR A 103 -22.11 -6.77 -10.23
C THR A 103 -23.22 -5.73 -10.13
N PRO A 104 -22.95 -4.43 -10.35
CA PRO A 104 -23.98 -3.41 -10.34
C PRO A 104 -25.04 -3.69 -11.41
N PRO A 105 -26.29 -3.21 -11.22
CA PRO A 105 -27.30 -3.29 -12.25
C PRO A 105 -26.86 -2.47 -13.48
N PRO A 106 -27.29 -2.84 -14.70
CA PRO A 106 -26.91 -2.13 -15.91
C PRO A 106 -27.36 -0.66 -15.89
N PRO A 107 -26.63 0.26 -16.59
CA PRO A 107 -25.52 -0.02 -17.51
C PRO A 107 -24.16 -0.19 -16.82
N ASN A 108 -23.49 -1.31 -17.13
CA ASN A 108 -22.14 -1.58 -16.63
C ASN A 108 -21.08 -0.89 -17.49
N LEU A 109 -19.94 -0.60 -16.88
CA LEU A 109 -18.78 -0.07 -17.60
C LEU A 109 -18.25 -1.13 -18.56
N GLN A 110 -18.10 -0.77 -19.83
CA GLN A 110 -17.58 -1.67 -20.87
C GLN A 110 -16.13 -2.05 -20.54
N ALA A 111 -15.84 -3.35 -20.42
CA ALA A 111 -14.57 -3.84 -19.91
C ALA A 111 -13.36 -3.43 -20.78
N ASP A 112 -13.52 -3.48 -22.10
CA ASP A 112 -12.49 -3.08 -23.06
C ASP A 112 -13.13 -2.38 -24.26
N PRO A 113 -13.33 -1.05 -24.21
CA PRO A 113 -13.98 -0.32 -25.27
C PRO A 113 -13.16 -0.28 -26.57
N TYR A 114 -11.83 -0.39 -26.49
CA TYR A 114 -10.97 -0.29 -27.67
C TYR A 114 -10.98 -1.59 -28.48
N ALA A 115 -10.85 -2.74 -27.81
CA ALA A 115 -10.96 -4.04 -28.48
C ALA A 115 -12.34 -4.21 -29.15
N ASP A 116 -13.40 -3.73 -28.50
CA ASP A 116 -14.76 -3.79 -29.04
C ASP A 116 -14.93 -2.91 -30.28
N LEU A 117 -14.40 -1.68 -30.25
CA LEU A 117 -14.38 -0.80 -31.41
C LEU A 117 -13.58 -1.40 -32.57
N ASP A 118 -12.43 -2.02 -32.30
CA ASP A 118 -11.62 -2.64 -33.34
C ASP A 118 -12.31 -3.85 -33.97
N ARG A 119 -12.99 -4.68 -33.16
CA ARG A 119 -13.83 -5.77 -33.68
C ARG A 119 -14.96 -5.24 -34.56
N GLN A 120 -15.62 -4.17 -34.13
CA GLN A 120 -16.70 -3.55 -34.91
C GLN A 120 -16.18 -2.98 -36.24
N ARG A 121 -15.04 -2.26 -36.21
CA ARG A 121 -14.39 -1.73 -37.41
C ARG A 121 -13.96 -2.83 -38.37
N ALA A 122 -13.36 -3.90 -37.87
CA ALA A 122 -12.95 -5.04 -38.68
C ALA A 122 -14.16 -5.72 -39.35
N GLY A 123 -15.25 -5.91 -38.61
CA GLY A 123 -16.49 -6.46 -39.16
C GLY A 123 -17.13 -5.58 -40.22
N ALA A 124 -17.11 -4.25 -40.03
CA ALA A 124 -17.59 -3.30 -41.03
C ALA A 124 -16.72 -3.30 -42.29
N ALA A 125 -15.39 -3.27 -42.13
CA ALA A 125 -14.44 -3.34 -43.24
C ALA A 125 -14.65 -4.61 -44.07
N ALA A 126 -14.76 -5.77 -43.41
CA ALA A 126 -14.98 -7.05 -44.08
C ALA A 126 -16.31 -7.10 -44.88
N GLN A 127 -17.35 -6.40 -44.43
CA GLN A 127 -18.62 -6.33 -45.16
C GLN A 127 -18.53 -5.46 -46.43
N VAL A 128 -17.72 -4.41 -46.41
CA VAL A 128 -17.57 -3.47 -47.54
C VAL A 128 -16.61 -4.01 -48.60
N SER A 129 -15.50 -4.61 -48.17
CA SER A 129 -14.44 -5.10 -49.06
C SER A 129 -14.59 -6.57 -49.45
N GLY A 130 -15.52 -7.30 -48.83
CA GLY A 130 -15.66 -8.74 -48.97
C GLY A 130 -16.87 -9.19 -49.77
N TYR A 131 -16.77 -10.38 -50.34
CA TYR A 131 -17.92 -11.11 -50.88
C TYR A 131 -18.72 -11.75 -49.75
N GLY A 132 -20.01 -11.93 -49.97
CA GLY A 132 -20.85 -12.69 -49.04
C GLY A 132 -22.27 -12.83 -49.53
N TYR A 133 -23.19 -13.12 -48.62
CA TYR A 133 -24.63 -13.12 -48.90
C TYR A 133 -25.32 -12.04 -48.06
N SER A 134 -26.29 -11.35 -48.64
CA SER A 134 -27.09 -10.36 -47.92
C SER A 134 -28.28 -10.98 -47.19
N ASP A 135 -28.66 -12.21 -47.53
CA ASP A 135 -29.78 -12.92 -46.95
C ASP A 135 -29.36 -14.27 -46.31
N PRO A 136 -30.08 -14.75 -45.28
CA PRO A 136 -29.79 -16.04 -44.65
C PRO A 136 -29.96 -17.24 -45.60
N ALA A 137 -30.90 -17.14 -46.55
CA ALA A 137 -31.17 -18.18 -47.54
C ALA A 137 -30.12 -18.24 -48.66
N ARG A 138 -29.13 -17.34 -48.66
CA ARG A 138 -28.04 -17.25 -49.63
C ARG A 138 -28.51 -17.12 -51.09
N THR A 139 -29.63 -16.45 -51.30
CA THR A 139 -30.19 -16.20 -52.64
C THR A 139 -29.66 -14.91 -53.25
N ARG A 140 -29.15 -13.98 -52.43
CA ARG A 140 -28.59 -12.71 -52.89
C ARG A 140 -27.14 -12.58 -52.48
N ALA A 141 -26.25 -12.70 -53.47
CA ALA A 141 -24.83 -12.47 -53.29
C ALA A 141 -24.55 -10.96 -53.13
N ARG A 142 -23.69 -10.63 -52.17
CA ARG A 142 -23.05 -9.33 -51.99
C ARG A 142 -21.66 -9.39 -52.61
N ILE A 143 -21.31 -8.36 -53.36
CA ILE A 143 -19.98 -8.14 -53.92
C ILE A 143 -19.30 -6.96 -53.20
N PRO A 144 -17.95 -6.89 -53.19
CA PRO A 144 -17.22 -5.73 -52.70
C PRO A 144 -17.67 -4.45 -53.42
N VAL A 145 -17.68 -3.33 -52.69
CA VAL A 145 -18.12 -2.04 -53.25
C VAL A 145 -17.27 -1.61 -54.44
N ASP A 146 -15.95 -1.77 -54.36
CA ASP A 146 -15.04 -1.44 -55.48
C ASP A 146 -15.42 -2.22 -56.75
N ARG A 147 -15.74 -3.51 -56.59
CA ARG A 147 -16.18 -4.35 -57.71
C ARG A 147 -17.55 -3.92 -58.25
N ALA A 148 -18.48 -3.53 -57.37
CA ALA A 148 -19.77 -3.00 -57.79
C ALA A 148 -19.60 -1.72 -58.63
N MET A 149 -18.71 -0.83 -58.19
CA MET A 149 -18.39 0.41 -58.90
C MET A 149 -17.82 0.11 -60.29
N GLU A 150 -16.85 -0.80 -60.41
CA GLU A 150 -16.29 -1.22 -61.71
C GLU A 150 -17.35 -1.74 -62.68
N LEU A 151 -18.31 -2.54 -62.17
CA LEU A 151 -19.36 -3.14 -63.00
C LEU A 151 -20.38 -2.12 -63.50
N ILE A 152 -20.53 -0.98 -62.80
CA ILE A 152 -21.56 0.00 -63.12
C ILE A 152 -21.05 1.19 -63.94
N VAL A 153 -19.73 1.34 -64.10
CA VAL A 153 -19.15 2.41 -64.92
C VAL A 153 -19.77 2.38 -66.34
N GLY A 154 -20.37 3.50 -66.74
CA GLY A 154 -20.99 3.67 -68.06
C GLY A 154 -22.33 2.96 -68.24
N ARG A 155 -22.96 2.46 -67.18
CA ARG A 155 -24.28 1.80 -67.21
C ARG A 155 -25.30 2.59 -66.37
N SER A 156 -26.55 2.69 -66.85
CA SER A 156 -27.62 3.34 -66.06
C SER A 156 -27.99 2.49 -64.84
N LEU A 157 -28.38 3.16 -63.75
CA LEU A 157 -28.83 2.54 -62.49
C LEU A 157 -30.33 2.26 -62.47
N ASP A 158 -31.04 2.61 -63.55
CA ASP A 158 -32.48 2.44 -63.63
C ASP A 158 -32.85 0.96 -63.60
N ALA A 159 -33.90 0.64 -62.86
CA ALA A 159 -34.44 -0.71 -62.86
C ALA A 159 -34.89 -1.05 -64.29
N PRO A 160 -34.55 -2.24 -64.84
CA PRO A 160 -35.12 -2.66 -66.11
C PRO A 160 -36.65 -2.66 -65.96
N GLU A 161 -37.35 -1.98 -66.87
CA GLU A 161 -38.82 -2.02 -66.91
C GLU A 161 -39.25 -3.49 -66.96
N ARG A 162 -40.14 -3.87 -66.03
CA ARG A 162 -40.62 -5.24 -65.84
C ARG A 162 -41.87 -5.50 -66.66
#